data_AF-A0AAU0ULU4-F1
#
_entry.id   AF-A0AAU0ULU4-F1
#
_cell.length_a   1.000
_cell.length_b   1.000
_cell.length_c   1.000
_cell.angle_alpha   90.00
_cell.angle_beta   90.00
_cell.angle_gamma   90.00
#
_symmetry.space_group_name_H-M   'P 1'
#
loop_
_entity.id
_entity.type
_entity.pdbx_description
1 polymer ?
#
loop_
_entity_poly.entity_id
_entity_poly.type
_entity_poly.pdbx_seq_one_letter_code
_entity_poly.pdbx_strand_id
1 'polypeptide(L)'
;MKTLAFNERKYPVPEIFDEVQKRFDIKTAKIRENLSPVKINTSISRKILKSLKGAKDTEEWNSQVMAEEFYDYISNLNKWKTEINLKIIKNERQQKIYLEDSQILWWMTGEWSRDLKKPFNQMQVTESSIVIGKELADLVNILPGPYASEAVINKTLSSLGDSNARCTMAEIIDKQSNDWKQILAENYPSEKTKEITPLLLAIDKSNEVEGAKEWLPAFKKLTGFNADEIELSAFSFAYQIYLECLVVKCLKDDEGAA
;
A
#
# COMPACT_ATOMS: atom_id res chain seq x y z
N MET A 1 -30.46 -7.93 -19.47
CA MET A 1 -29.42 -8.83 -18.94
C MET A 1 -28.87 -8.14 -17.71
N LYS A 2 -29.02 -8.69 -16.49
CA LYS A 2 -28.53 -8.01 -15.28
C LYS A 2 -27.01 -7.90 -15.37
N THR A 3 -26.51 -6.67 -15.48
CA THR A 3 -25.08 -6.38 -15.50
C THR A 3 -24.54 -6.72 -14.11
N LEU A 4 -23.84 -7.83 -13.97
CA LEU A 4 -23.14 -8.17 -12.72
C LEU A 4 -22.12 -7.07 -12.44
N ALA A 5 -22.09 -6.62 -11.19
CA ALA A 5 -21.15 -5.63 -10.73
C ALA A 5 -19.70 -6.18 -10.78
N PHE A 6 -18.71 -5.30 -10.76
CA PHE A 6 -17.32 -5.65 -11.12
C PHE A 6 -16.72 -6.77 -10.25
N ASN A 7 -17.08 -6.82 -8.97
CA ASN A 7 -16.66 -7.83 -7.99
C ASN A 7 -17.57 -9.08 -7.93
N GLU A 8 -18.76 -9.04 -8.54
CA GLU A 8 -19.75 -10.13 -8.53
C GLU A 8 -19.62 -11.03 -9.77
N ARG A 9 -18.69 -10.74 -10.67
CA ARG A 9 -18.43 -11.55 -11.86
C ARG A 9 -17.58 -12.77 -11.53
N LYS A 10 -18.01 -13.93 -12.02
CA LYS A 10 -17.15 -15.12 -12.10
C LYS A 10 -15.96 -14.79 -13.00
N TYR A 11 -14.76 -14.95 -12.47
CA TYR A 11 -13.53 -14.74 -13.20
C TYR A 11 -13.50 -15.64 -14.45
N PRO A 12 -13.03 -15.16 -15.61
CA PRO A 12 -12.95 -15.97 -16.82
C PRO A 12 -12.12 -17.24 -16.61
N VAL A 13 -11.13 -17.16 -15.71
CA VAL A 13 -10.28 -18.26 -15.26
C VAL A 13 -10.10 -18.14 -13.75
N PRO A 14 -10.99 -18.73 -12.93
CA PRO A 14 -10.92 -18.64 -11.47
C PRO A 14 -9.59 -19.10 -10.89
N GLU A 15 -8.97 -20.11 -11.49
CA GLU A 15 -7.70 -20.68 -11.03
C GLU A 15 -6.55 -19.66 -11.08
N ILE A 16 -6.54 -18.78 -12.08
CA ILE A 16 -5.53 -17.72 -12.19
C ILE A 16 -5.76 -16.69 -11.09
N PHE A 17 -7.02 -16.31 -10.86
CA PHE A 17 -7.36 -15.35 -9.82
C PHE A 17 -6.96 -15.86 -8.43
N ASP A 18 -7.33 -17.10 -8.11
CA ASP A 18 -7.01 -17.73 -6.83
C ASP A 18 -5.50 -17.82 -6.60
N GLU A 19 -4.72 -18.17 -7.64
CA GLU A 19 -3.26 -18.22 -7.55
C GLU A 19 -2.65 -16.82 -7.40
N VAL A 20 -3.18 -15.80 -8.08
CA VAL A 20 -2.75 -14.40 -7.91
C VAL A 20 -3.04 -13.92 -6.49
N GLN A 21 -4.25 -14.17 -5.97
CA GLN A 21 -4.64 -13.80 -4.62
C GLN A 21 -3.76 -14.49 -3.57
N LYS A 22 -3.54 -15.80 -3.73
CA LYS A 22 -2.63 -16.56 -2.86
C LYS A 22 -1.21 -15.98 -2.86
N ARG A 23 -0.66 -15.62 -4.02
CA ARG A 23 0.67 -14.99 -4.10
C ARG A 23 0.69 -13.61 -3.46
N PHE A 24 -0.37 -12.84 -3.63
CA PHE A 24 -0.54 -11.54 -3.00
C PHE A 24 -0.50 -11.69 -1.47
N ASP A 25 -1.29 -12.60 -0.91
CA ASP A 25 -1.35 -12.87 0.54
C ASP A 25 -0.01 -13.34 1.09
N ILE A 26 0.67 -14.27 0.41
CA ILE A 26 2.01 -14.74 0.80
C ILE A 26 3.01 -13.58 0.83
N LYS A 27 2.97 -12.69 -0.17
CA LYS A 27 3.86 -11.52 -0.25
C LYS A 27 3.58 -10.55 0.89
N THR A 28 2.30 -10.27 1.18
CA THR A 28 1.88 -9.41 2.30
C THR A 28 2.34 -9.99 3.65
N ALA A 29 2.06 -11.26 3.91
CA ALA A 29 2.44 -11.94 5.15
C ALA A 29 3.97 -11.99 5.34
N LYS A 30 4.73 -12.20 4.26
CA LYS A 30 6.20 -12.18 4.30
C LYS A 30 6.76 -10.81 4.68
N ILE A 31 6.10 -9.73 4.28
CA ILE A 31 6.53 -8.37 4.59
C ILE A 31 6.22 -8.02 6.05
N ARG A 32 5.02 -8.36 6.56
CA ARG A 32 4.52 -7.83 7.84
C ARG A 32 4.51 -8.83 8.99
N GLU A 33 4.08 -10.06 8.75
CA GLU A 33 3.87 -11.06 9.82
C GLU A 33 5.15 -11.83 10.17
N ASN A 34 6.00 -12.08 9.17
CA ASN A 34 7.23 -12.86 9.35
C ASN A 34 8.45 -11.99 9.75
N LEU A 35 8.22 -10.88 10.45
CA LEU A 35 9.27 -9.96 10.88
C LEU A 35 10.01 -10.50 12.10
N SER A 36 11.16 -11.15 11.88
CA SER A 36 12.05 -11.52 12.99
C SER A 36 12.74 -10.29 13.59
N PRO A 37 12.83 -10.18 14.92
CA PRO A 37 13.48 -9.04 15.57
C PRO A 37 14.95 -8.93 15.14
N VAL A 38 15.36 -7.73 14.73
CA VAL A 38 16.74 -7.48 14.32
C VAL A 38 17.63 -7.27 15.55
N LYS A 39 18.54 -8.22 15.80
CA LYS A 39 19.58 -8.09 16.82
C LYS A 39 20.84 -7.49 16.21
N ILE A 40 21.07 -6.21 16.48
CA ILE A 40 22.30 -5.50 16.10
C ILE A 40 23.32 -5.72 17.22
N ASN A 41 24.38 -6.49 16.95
CA ASN A 41 25.53 -6.54 17.83
C ASN A 41 26.55 -5.52 17.34
N THR A 42 26.72 -4.44 18.08
CA THR A 42 27.64 -3.33 17.75
C THR A 42 29.09 -3.62 18.12
N SER A 43 29.37 -4.71 18.85
CA SER A 43 30.74 -5.07 19.20
C SER A 43 31.46 -5.68 17.98
N ILE A 44 32.66 -5.15 17.70
CA ILE A 44 33.59 -5.78 16.76
C ILE A 44 33.87 -7.18 17.30
N SER A 45 33.63 -8.19 16.46
CA SER A 45 33.77 -9.57 16.91
C SER A 45 35.19 -9.82 17.45
N ARG A 46 35.29 -10.55 18.57
CA ARG A 46 36.59 -11.00 19.11
C ARG A 46 37.44 -11.72 18.05
N LYS A 47 36.81 -12.28 17.01
CA LYS A 47 37.48 -12.91 15.86
C LYS A 47 38.24 -11.89 15.00
N ILE A 48 37.66 -10.73 14.72
CA ILE A 48 38.32 -9.61 14.02
C ILE A 48 39.46 -9.04 14.86
N LEU A 49 39.28 -8.91 16.17
CA LEU A 49 40.35 -8.44 17.06
C LEU A 49 41.47 -9.47 17.24
N LYS A 50 41.18 -10.77 17.07
CA LYS A 50 42.17 -11.85 17.16
C LYS A 50 43.02 -11.98 15.90
N SER A 51 42.57 -11.51 14.73
CA SER A 51 43.35 -11.59 13.49
C SER A 51 44.56 -10.66 13.47
N LEU A 52 44.66 -9.72 14.41
CA LEU A 52 45.82 -8.81 14.59
C LEU A 52 46.80 -9.28 15.68
N LYS A 53 46.54 -10.43 16.33
CA LYS A 53 47.38 -10.87 17.46
C LYS A 53 48.67 -11.56 17.02
N GLY A 54 48.71 -12.17 15.84
CA GLY A 54 49.91 -12.86 15.32
C GLY A 54 51.08 -11.91 15.03
N ALA A 55 50.79 -10.69 14.56
CA ALA A 55 51.76 -9.61 14.35
C ALA A 55 52.49 -9.15 15.62
N LYS A 56 51.97 -9.47 16.81
CA LYS A 56 52.58 -9.07 18.08
C LYS A 56 53.61 -10.08 18.59
N ASP A 57 53.54 -11.33 18.12
CA ASP A 57 54.36 -12.45 18.58
C ASP A 57 55.55 -12.75 17.64
N THR A 58 55.74 -11.94 16.58
CA THR A 58 56.87 -12.05 15.66
C THR A 58 58.04 -11.17 16.12
N GLU A 59 59.17 -11.80 16.49
CA GLU A 59 60.38 -11.12 16.97
C GLU A 59 61.13 -10.35 15.86
N GLU A 60 60.92 -10.71 14.59
CA GLU A 60 61.48 -10.04 13.41
C GLU A 60 60.39 -9.51 12.47
N TRP A 61 60.60 -8.32 11.93
CA TRP A 61 59.68 -7.70 10.97
C TRP A 61 59.65 -8.48 9.65
N ASN A 62 58.54 -9.17 9.39
CA ASN A 62 58.27 -9.83 8.11
C ASN A 62 57.15 -9.08 7.36
N SER A 63 57.51 -8.32 6.33
CA SER A 63 56.56 -7.50 5.56
C SER A 63 55.47 -8.30 4.86
N GLN A 64 55.73 -9.55 4.48
CA GLN A 64 54.76 -10.40 3.79
C GLN A 64 53.71 -10.94 4.78
N VAL A 65 54.16 -11.44 5.94
CA VAL A 65 53.27 -11.90 7.03
C VAL A 65 52.40 -10.75 7.53
N MET A 66 52.99 -9.56 7.71
CA MET A 66 52.24 -8.37 8.12
C MET A 66 51.18 -7.99 7.07
N ALA A 67 51.50 -8.02 5.78
CA ALA A 67 50.57 -7.69 4.71
C ALA A 67 49.37 -8.67 4.67
N GLU A 68 49.61 -9.96 4.87
CA GLU A 68 48.57 -10.99 4.93
C GLU A 68 47.64 -10.80 6.14
N GLU A 69 48.19 -10.54 7.33
CA GLU A 69 47.39 -10.28 8.53
C GLU A 69 46.56 -8.99 8.43
N PHE A 70 47.13 -7.92 7.85
CA PHE A 70 46.39 -6.69 7.58
C PHE A 70 45.28 -6.92 6.56
N TYR A 71 45.55 -7.68 5.50
CA TYR A 71 44.54 -8.03 4.50
C TYR A 71 43.38 -8.82 5.15
N ASP A 72 43.68 -9.80 5.99
CA ASP A 72 42.68 -10.58 6.71
C ASP A 72 41.89 -9.74 7.70
N TYR A 73 42.53 -8.83 8.43
CA TYR A 73 41.84 -7.90 9.31
C TYR A 73 40.88 -6.99 8.54
N ILE A 74 41.34 -6.35 7.46
CA ILE A 74 40.53 -5.44 6.63
C ILE A 74 39.38 -6.20 5.96
N SER A 75 39.63 -7.40 5.43
CA SER A 75 38.58 -8.21 4.80
C SER A 75 37.49 -8.64 5.80
N ASN A 76 37.88 -9.02 7.02
CA ASN A 76 36.95 -9.36 8.09
C ASN A 76 36.18 -8.15 8.62
N LEU A 77 36.82 -6.98 8.70
CA LEU A 77 36.15 -5.71 9.01
C LEU A 77 35.10 -5.35 7.95
N ASN A 78 35.44 -5.48 6.66
CA ASN A 78 34.52 -5.20 5.57
C ASN A 78 33.31 -6.14 5.61
N LYS A 79 33.51 -7.43 5.89
CA LYS A 79 32.40 -8.40 6.09
C LYS A 79 31.49 -7.97 7.23
N TRP A 80 32.06 -7.64 8.39
CA TRP A 80 31.29 -7.18 9.56
C TRP A 80 30.53 -5.88 9.29
N LYS A 81 31.16 -4.91 8.63
CA LYS A 81 30.50 -3.67 8.20
C LYS A 81 29.30 -3.97 7.29
N THR A 82 29.45 -4.85 6.32
CA THR A 82 28.36 -5.27 5.43
C THR A 82 27.24 -5.94 6.21
N GLU A 83 27.55 -6.86 7.14
CA GLU A 83 26.55 -7.50 8.00
C GLU A 83 25.78 -6.50 8.87
N ILE A 84 26.46 -5.50 9.44
CA ILE A 84 25.81 -4.43 10.20
C ILE A 84 24.92 -3.59 9.31
N ASN A 85 25.41 -3.15 8.15
CA ASN A 85 24.65 -2.35 7.21
C ASN A 85 23.36 -3.07 6.79
N LEU A 86 23.43 -4.36 6.48
CA LEU A 86 22.25 -5.17 6.14
C LEU A 86 21.24 -5.22 7.30
N LYS A 87 21.71 -5.34 8.54
CA LYS A 87 20.85 -5.32 9.72
C LYS A 87 20.21 -3.96 9.94
N ILE A 88 20.95 -2.86 9.75
CA ILE A 88 20.42 -1.50 9.87
C ILE A 88 19.31 -1.27 8.84
N ILE A 89 19.56 -1.58 7.56
CA ILE A 89 18.56 -1.46 6.49
C ILE A 89 17.32 -2.30 6.80
N LYS A 90 17.51 -3.53 7.30
CA LYS A 90 16.39 -4.40 7.70
C LYS A 90 15.59 -3.78 8.86
N ASN A 91 16.26 -3.21 9.86
CA ASN A 91 15.61 -2.57 11.00
C ASN A 91 14.83 -1.32 10.56
N GLU A 92 15.41 -0.45 9.73
CA GLU A 92 14.74 0.72 9.17
C GLU A 92 13.47 0.32 8.41
N ARG A 93 13.54 -0.74 7.60
CA ARG A 93 12.37 -1.27 6.91
C ARG A 93 11.28 -1.74 7.89
N GLN A 94 11.66 -2.43 8.97
CA GLN A 94 10.70 -2.85 10.00
C GLN A 94 10.05 -1.66 10.71
N GLN A 95 10.82 -0.62 11.04
CA GLN A 95 10.29 0.58 11.66
C GLN A 95 9.27 1.30 10.75
N LYS A 96 9.53 1.35 9.44
CA LYS A 96 8.57 1.89 8.46
C LYS A 96 7.25 1.11 8.46
N ILE A 97 7.31 -0.23 8.54
CA ILE A 97 6.10 -1.08 8.62
C ILE A 97 5.32 -0.78 9.90
N TYR A 98 5.99 -0.77 11.06
CA TYR A 98 5.30 -0.49 12.33
C TYR A 98 4.72 0.92 12.42
N LEU A 99 5.41 1.90 11.83
CA LEU A 99 4.89 3.26 11.73
C LEU A 99 3.59 3.29 10.92
N GLU A 100 3.57 2.61 9.77
CA GLU A 100 2.38 2.51 8.92
C GLU A 100 1.21 1.82 9.65
N ASP A 101 1.46 0.65 10.25
CA ASP A 101 0.43 -0.10 10.98
C ASP A 101 -0.12 0.72 12.16
N SER A 102 0.74 1.50 12.85
CA SER A 102 0.33 2.40 13.93
C SER A 102 -0.51 3.57 13.42
N GLN A 103 -0.18 4.15 12.25
CA GLN A 103 -0.96 5.21 11.64
C GLN A 103 -2.35 4.73 11.22
N ILE A 104 -2.44 3.53 10.64
CA ILE A 104 -3.73 2.89 10.30
C ILE A 104 -4.55 2.64 11.57
N LEU A 105 -3.92 2.12 12.63
CA LEU A 105 -4.59 1.90 13.90
C LEU A 105 -5.10 3.21 14.51
N TRP A 106 -4.30 4.28 14.50
CA TRP A 106 -4.70 5.59 15.00
C TRP A 106 -5.83 6.20 14.20
N TRP A 107 -5.79 6.10 12.87
CA TRP A 107 -6.87 6.58 12.03
C TRP A 107 -8.18 5.81 12.29
N MET A 108 -8.12 4.49 12.34
CA MET A 108 -9.29 3.63 12.60
C MET A 108 -9.89 3.88 14.00
N THR A 109 -9.06 4.07 15.02
CA THR A 109 -9.51 4.27 16.41
C THR A 109 -9.89 5.72 16.74
N GLY A 110 -9.32 6.68 16.01
CA GLY A 110 -9.64 8.10 16.18
C GLY A 110 -10.97 8.51 15.55
N GLU A 111 -11.55 7.67 14.69
CA GLU A 111 -12.86 7.85 14.06
C GLU A 111 -13.05 9.24 13.41
N TRP A 112 -12.01 9.73 12.72
CA TRP A 112 -11.97 11.06 12.12
C TRP A 112 -11.49 11.02 10.67
N SER A 113 -12.26 11.63 9.76
CA SER A 113 -11.88 11.76 8.36
C SER A 113 -10.86 12.87 8.15
N ARG A 114 -9.71 12.49 7.61
CA ARG A 114 -8.62 13.41 7.25
C ARG A 114 -8.99 14.29 6.07
N ASP A 115 -9.76 13.78 5.12
CA ASP A 115 -10.14 14.47 3.89
C ASP A 115 -11.33 15.39 4.12
N LEU A 116 -12.39 14.89 4.75
CA LEU A 116 -13.62 15.66 5.00
C LEU A 116 -13.57 16.51 6.27
N LYS A 117 -12.50 16.39 7.07
CA LYS A 117 -12.28 17.17 8.31
C LYS A 117 -13.45 17.11 9.30
N LYS A 118 -14.03 15.92 9.48
CA LYS A 118 -15.15 15.69 10.39
C LYS A 118 -15.11 14.29 10.99
N PRO A 119 -15.76 14.07 12.16
CA PRO A 119 -15.83 12.76 12.77
C PRO A 119 -16.73 11.81 11.96
N PHE A 120 -16.46 10.52 12.04
CA PHE A 120 -17.19 9.47 11.32
C PHE A 120 -18.69 9.43 11.67
N ASN A 121 -19.06 9.78 12.90
CA ASN A 121 -20.47 9.85 13.30
C ASN A 121 -21.27 10.99 12.62
N GLN A 122 -20.61 11.91 11.91
CA GLN A 122 -21.22 12.97 11.10
C GLN A 122 -21.13 12.68 9.59
N MET A 123 -20.83 11.44 9.24
CA MET A 123 -20.65 10.98 7.86
C MET A 123 -21.72 9.96 7.49
N GLN A 124 -22.18 10.01 6.25
CA GLN A 124 -23.06 8.99 5.70
C GLN A 124 -22.23 7.86 5.06
N VAL A 125 -22.57 6.61 5.36
CA VAL A 125 -21.79 5.42 4.96
C VAL A 125 -21.60 5.30 3.44
N THR A 126 -22.66 5.55 2.65
CA THR A 126 -22.62 5.42 1.19
C THR A 126 -21.74 6.51 0.57
N GLU A 127 -21.95 7.76 0.97
CA GLU A 127 -21.21 8.93 0.48
C GLU A 127 -19.74 8.87 0.89
N SER A 128 -19.44 8.28 2.04
CA SER A 128 -18.09 8.24 2.58
C SER A 128 -17.30 7.00 2.18
N SER A 129 -17.95 6.03 1.52
CA SER A 129 -17.33 4.74 1.16
C SER A 129 -16.00 4.92 0.42
N ILE A 130 -16.01 5.72 -0.65
CA ILE A 130 -14.81 5.96 -1.45
C ILE A 130 -13.78 6.85 -0.74
N VAL A 131 -14.23 7.73 0.16
CA VAL A 131 -13.34 8.54 1.00
C VAL A 131 -12.58 7.63 1.96
N ILE A 132 -13.25 6.71 2.63
CA ILE A 132 -12.63 5.76 3.57
C ILE A 132 -11.62 4.86 2.86
N GLY A 133 -11.98 4.35 1.67
CA GLY A 133 -11.06 3.53 0.87
C GLY A 133 -9.79 4.30 0.46
N LYS A 134 -9.96 5.54 -0.01
CA LYS A 134 -8.82 6.40 -0.35
C LYS A 134 -7.99 6.79 0.87
N GLU A 135 -8.61 7.18 1.99
CA GLU A 135 -7.89 7.56 3.20
C GLU A 135 -7.05 6.40 3.74
N LEU A 136 -7.54 5.15 3.67
CA LEU A 136 -6.73 3.99 3.99
C LEU A 136 -5.58 3.83 2.98
N ALA A 137 -5.86 3.99 1.69
CA ALA A 137 -4.81 3.90 0.66
C ALA A 137 -3.71 4.93 0.90
N ASP A 138 -4.04 6.16 1.29
CA ASP A 138 -3.07 7.21 1.63
C ASP A 138 -2.10 6.78 2.74
N LEU A 139 -2.60 6.03 3.73
CA LEU A 139 -1.80 5.56 4.85
C LEU A 139 -0.84 4.44 4.45
N VAL A 140 -1.11 3.71 3.36
CA VAL A 140 -0.26 2.62 2.88
C VAL A 140 0.87 3.15 2.00
N ASN A 141 2.12 2.98 2.46
CA ASN A 141 3.34 3.34 1.76
C ASN A 141 4.19 2.11 1.42
N ILE A 142 3.93 0.97 2.05
CA ILE A 142 4.64 -0.29 1.82
C ILE A 142 3.69 -1.26 1.12
N LEU A 143 4.00 -1.56 -0.14
CA LEU A 143 3.17 -2.38 -1.01
C LEU A 143 3.62 -3.86 -1.03
N PRO A 144 2.69 -4.82 -1.10
CA PRO A 144 1.23 -4.67 -0.96
C PRO A 144 0.80 -4.21 0.45
N GLY A 145 -0.37 -3.58 0.52
CA GLY A 145 -0.95 -3.11 1.78
C GLY A 145 -1.24 -4.23 2.80
N PRO A 146 -1.63 -3.89 4.05
CA PRO A 146 -1.83 -4.87 5.11
C PRO A 146 -2.88 -5.93 4.75
N TYR A 147 -2.69 -7.16 5.22
CA TYR A 147 -3.69 -8.24 5.06
C TYR A 147 -5.03 -7.84 5.71
N ALA A 148 -4.97 -7.12 6.83
CA ALA A 148 -6.14 -6.65 7.55
C ALA A 148 -6.91 -5.50 6.86
N SER A 149 -6.53 -5.05 5.66
CA SER A 149 -7.16 -3.89 4.99
C SER A 149 -8.67 -4.03 4.85
N GLU A 150 -9.17 -5.21 4.47
CA GLU A 150 -10.61 -5.47 4.37
C GLU A 150 -11.30 -5.35 5.73
N ALA A 151 -10.70 -5.92 6.78
CA ALA A 151 -11.23 -5.85 8.14
C ALA A 151 -11.23 -4.40 8.66
N VAL A 152 -10.19 -3.64 8.37
CA VAL A 152 -10.07 -2.21 8.71
C VAL A 152 -11.16 -1.40 8.00
N ILE A 153 -11.33 -1.55 6.68
CA ILE A 153 -12.38 -0.86 5.93
C ILE A 153 -13.76 -1.21 6.48
N ASN A 154 -14.04 -2.50 6.68
CA ASN A 154 -15.34 -2.94 7.17
C ASN A 154 -15.62 -2.41 8.58
N LYS A 155 -14.62 -2.43 9.47
CA LYS A 155 -14.73 -1.89 10.82
C LYS A 155 -14.99 -0.39 10.81
N THR A 156 -14.26 0.36 9.98
CA THR A 156 -14.42 1.80 9.82
C THR A 156 -15.82 2.11 9.29
N LEU A 157 -16.26 1.51 8.18
CA LEU A 157 -17.60 1.74 7.62
C LEU A 157 -18.72 1.37 8.60
N SER A 158 -18.54 0.27 9.35
CA SER A 158 -19.49 -0.16 10.37
C SER A 158 -19.64 0.85 11.53
N SER A 159 -18.67 1.75 11.74
CA SER A 159 -18.80 2.86 12.70
C SER A 159 -19.63 4.03 12.16
N LEU A 160 -19.76 4.15 10.83
CA LEU A 160 -20.61 5.15 10.16
C LEU A 160 -22.04 4.66 9.96
N GLY A 161 -22.25 3.36 9.73
CA GLY A 161 -23.56 2.78 9.43
C GLY A 161 -23.45 1.35 8.88
N ASP A 162 -24.44 0.93 8.11
CA ASP A 162 -24.43 -0.39 7.47
C ASP A 162 -23.41 -0.44 6.31
N SER A 163 -22.32 -1.19 6.49
CA SER A 163 -21.29 -1.36 5.45
C SER A 163 -21.80 -2.12 4.22
N ASN A 164 -22.92 -2.84 4.35
CA ASN A 164 -23.59 -3.53 3.25
C ASN A 164 -24.65 -2.67 2.55
N ALA A 165 -24.84 -1.42 2.97
CA ALA A 165 -25.75 -0.49 2.31
C ALA A 165 -25.41 -0.39 0.82
N ARG A 166 -26.40 -0.68 -0.02
CA ARG A 166 -26.24 -0.66 -1.48
C ARG A 166 -26.48 0.75 -2.02
N CYS A 167 -25.66 1.13 -2.99
CA CYS A 167 -25.75 2.40 -3.70
C CYS A 167 -25.19 2.23 -5.11
N THR A 168 -25.49 3.17 -6.00
CA THR A 168 -24.92 3.13 -7.36
C THR A 168 -23.58 3.84 -7.42
N MET A 169 -22.74 3.46 -8.39
CA MET A 169 -21.48 4.16 -8.64
C MET A 169 -21.72 5.63 -8.96
N ALA A 170 -22.78 5.93 -9.73
CA ALA A 170 -23.16 7.30 -10.08
C ALA A 170 -23.49 8.13 -8.83
N GLU A 171 -24.31 7.58 -7.92
CA GLU A 171 -24.69 8.26 -6.67
C GLU A 171 -23.49 8.62 -5.81
N ILE A 172 -22.54 7.70 -5.66
CA ILE A 172 -21.37 7.93 -4.79
C ILE A 172 -20.47 9.03 -5.35
N ILE A 173 -20.24 9.03 -6.66
CA ILE A 173 -19.35 9.99 -7.31
C ILE A 173 -19.97 11.39 -7.33
N ASP A 174 -21.25 11.49 -7.70
CA ASP A 174 -21.94 12.79 -7.82
C ASP A 174 -22.14 13.48 -6.46
N LYS A 175 -22.14 12.71 -5.37
CA LYS A 175 -22.24 13.25 -4.00
C LYS A 175 -20.95 13.83 -3.45
N GLN A 176 -19.80 13.58 -4.10
CA GLN A 176 -18.54 14.17 -3.67
C GLN A 176 -18.42 15.62 -4.11
N SER A 177 -17.82 16.45 -3.26
CA SER A 177 -17.42 17.80 -3.64
C SER A 177 -16.41 17.77 -4.79
N ASN A 178 -16.50 18.73 -5.71
CA ASN A 178 -15.54 18.88 -6.80
C ASN A 178 -14.10 19.03 -6.28
N ASP A 179 -13.88 19.78 -5.20
CA ASP A 179 -12.57 19.95 -4.57
C ASP A 179 -11.94 18.59 -4.17
N TRP A 180 -12.72 17.73 -3.50
CA TRP A 180 -12.24 16.39 -3.12
C TRP A 180 -11.93 15.51 -4.33
N LYS A 181 -12.82 15.51 -5.34
CA LYS A 181 -12.61 14.75 -6.58
C LYS A 181 -11.36 15.21 -7.33
N GLN A 182 -11.08 16.51 -7.34
CA GLN A 182 -9.86 17.05 -7.95
C GLN A 182 -8.62 16.60 -7.17
N ILE A 183 -8.62 16.72 -5.85
CA ILE A 183 -7.52 16.27 -4.99
C ILE A 183 -7.26 14.76 -5.17
N LEU A 184 -8.32 13.96 -5.33
CA LEU A 184 -8.19 12.53 -5.61
C LEU A 184 -7.46 12.30 -6.95
N ALA A 185 -7.95 12.92 -8.03
CA ALA A 185 -7.39 12.78 -9.37
C ALA A 185 -5.91 13.19 -9.44
N GLU A 186 -5.54 14.28 -8.73
CA GLU A 186 -4.15 14.74 -8.65
C GLU A 186 -3.25 13.74 -7.91
N ASN A 187 -3.74 13.14 -6.82
CA ASN A 187 -2.97 12.16 -6.05
C ASN A 187 -2.89 10.79 -6.75
N TYR A 188 -3.95 10.42 -7.48
CA TYR A 188 -4.12 9.11 -8.10
C TYR A 188 -4.55 9.24 -9.58
N PRO A 189 -3.66 9.73 -10.47
CA PRO A 189 -3.97 9.93 -11.88
C PRO A 189 -4.27 8.60 -12.57
N SER A 190 -5.41 8.52 -13.27
CA SER A 190 -5.88 7.27 -13.90
C SER A 190 -5.42 7.07 -15.34
N GLU A 191 -4.70 8.00 -15.96
CA GLU A 191 -4.40 7.98 -17.40
C GLU A 191 -3.70 6.70 -17.86
N LYS A 192 -2.82 6.15 -17.02
CA LYS A 192 -2.06 4.91 -17.28
C LYS A 192 -2.77 3.65 -16.80
N THR A 193 -3.87 3.78 -16.05
CA THR A 193 -4.55 2.66 -15.38
C THR A 193 -6.04 2.58 -15.68
N LYS A 194 -6.57 3.45 -16.54
CA LYS A 194 -8.01 3.59 -16.86
C LYS A 194 -8.71 2.27 -17.22
N GLU A 195 -7.98 1.28 -17.73
CA GLU A 195 -8.51 -0.04 -18.06
C GLU A 195 -8.79 -0.91 -16.81
N ILE A 196 -8.10 -0.63 -15.70
CA ILE A 196 -8.15 -1.41 -14.46
C ILE A 196 -8.55 -0.58 -13.23
N THR A 197 -8.73 0.73 -13.37
CA THR A 197 -9.19 1.65 -12.30
C THR A 197 -10.50 2.36 -12.67
N PRO A 198 -11.64 1.62 -12.69
CA PRO A 198 -12.92 2.17 -13.11
C PRO A 198 -13.46 3.29 -12.23
N LEU A 199 -13.23 3.28 -10.90
CA LEU A 199 -13.69 4.37 -10.03
C LEU A 199 -12.86 5.64 -10.22
N LEU A 200 -11.53 5.53 -10.31
CA LEU A 200 -10.67 6.68 -10.60
C LEU A 200 -11.01 7.28 -11.97
N LEU A 201 -11.21 6.44 -12.98
CA LEU A 201 -11.64 6.89 -14.31
C LEU A 201 -13.00 7.61 -14.25
N ALA A 202 -13.95 7.09 -13.49
CA ALA A 202 -15.26 7.71 -13.35
C ALA A 202 -15.17 9.09 -12.67
N ILE A 203 -14.28 9.24 -11.69
CA ILE A 203 -14.03 10.51 -11.00
C ILE A 203 -13.35 11.52 -11.94
N ASP A 204 -12.36 11.09 -12.73
CA ASP A 204 -11.74 11.93 -13.76
C ASP A 204 -12.77 12.45 -14.77
N LYS A 205 -13.67 11.56 -15.23
CA LYS A 205 -14.76 11.96 -16.14
C LYS A 205 -15.78 12.88 -15.47
N SER A 206 -16.05 12.69 -14.18
CA SER A 206 -16.91 13.58 -13.41
C SER A 206 -16.31 14.98 -13.22
N ASN A 207 -14.99 15.11 -13.19
CA ASN A 207 -14.30 16.41 -13.10
C ASN A 207 -14.31 17.19 -14.43
N GLU A 208 -14.56 16.54 -15.56
CA GLU A 208 -14.64 17.17 -16.89
C GLU A 208 -15.98 17.90 -17.13
N VAL A 209 -16.97 17.72 -16.25
CA VAL A 209 -18.34 18.23 -16.39
C VAL A 209 -18.79 18.98 -15.14
N GLU A 210 -19.75 19.88 -15.29
CA GLU A 210 -20.31 20.63 -14.15
C GLU A 210 -21.56 19.96 -13.57
N GLY A 211 -22.37 19.29 -14.41
CA GLY A 211 -23.62 18.68 -13.97
C GLY A 211 -23.47 17.24 -13.45
N ALA A 212 -24.27 16.91 -12.43
CA ALA A 212 -24.43 15.53 -11.97
C ALA A 212 -24.90 14.63 -13.12
N LYS A 213 -24.37 13.40 -13.17
CA LYS A 213 -24.64 12.40 -14.22
C LYS A 213 -24.24 12.79 -15.66
N GLU A 214 -23.74 13.98 -15.94
CA GLU A 214 -23.33 14.39 -17.30
C GLU A 214 -22.13 13.60 -17.83
N TRP A 215 -21.32 13.03 -16.93
CA TRP A 215 -20.15 12.23 -17.25
C TRP A 215 -20.48 10.78 -17.66
N LEU A 216 -21.70 10.30 -17.38
CA LEU A 216 -22.12 8.92 -17.63
C LEU A 216 -21.95 8.48 -19.10
N PRO A 217 -22.31 9.29 -20.12
CA PRO A 217 -22.13 8.90 -21.52
C PRO A 217 -20.65 8.74 -21.89
N ALA A 218 -19.78 9.61 -21.37
CA ALA A 218 -18.34 9.55 -21.62
C ALA A 218 -17.72 8.30 -20.98
N PHE A 219 -18.09 8.01 -19.72
CA PHE A 219 -17.68 6.80 -19.02
C PHE A 219 -18.15 5.54 -19.75
N LYS A 220 -19.44 5.47 -20.12
CA LYS A 220 -20.02 4.32 -20.84
C LYS A 220 -19.37 4.09 -22.19
N LYS A 221 -18.98 5.15 -22.91
CA LYS A 221 -18.27 5.04 -24.18
C LYS A 221 -16.90 4.40 -24.02
N LEU A 222 -16.19 4.68 -22.92
CA LEU A 222 -14.85 4.16 -22.66
C LEU A 222 -14.85 2.75 -22.09
N THR A 223 -15.73 2.48 -21.12
CA THR A 223 -15.72 1.22 -20.37
C THR A 223 -16.73 0.20 -20.87
N GLY A 224 -17.74 0.65 -21.63
CA GLY A 224 -18.91 -0.15 -22.00
C GLY A 224 -19.92 -0.32 -20.87
N PHE A 225 -19.68 0.21 -19.66
CA PHE A 225 -20.55 0.04 -18.50
C PHE A 225 -21.40 1.28 -18.21
N ASN A 226 -22.61 1.04 -17.69
CA ASN A 226 -23.47 2.11 -17.21
C ASN A 226 -23.29 2.26 -15.68
N ALA A 227 -22.64 3.33 -15.23
CA ALA A 227 -22.37 3.53 -13.80
C ALA A 227 -23.64 3.68 -12.94
N ASP A 228 -24.77 4.06 -13.54
CA ASP A 228 -26.07 4.13 -12.86
C ASP A 228 -26.71 2.74 -12.63
N GLU A 229 -26.23 1.71 -13.34
CA GLU A 229 -26.66 0.31 -13.16
C GLU A 229 -25.70 -0.49 -12.29
N ILE A 230 -24.51 0.04 -11.98
CA ILE A 230 -23.54 -0.63 -11.11
C ILE A 230 -23.91 -0.34 -9.67
N GLU A 231 -24.63 -1.28 -9.06
CA GLU A 231 -25.07 -1.20 -7.67
C GLU A 231 -24.26 -2.18 -6.80
N LEU A 232 -23.56 -1.64 -5.80
CA LEU A 232 -22.69 -2.39 -4.90
C LEU A 232 -22.86 -1.94 -3.46
N SER A 233 -22.33 -2.75 -2.52
CA SER A 233 -22.24 -2.32 -1.12
C SER A 233 -21.20 -1.19 -0.94
N ALA A 234 -21.42 -0.35 0.07
CA ALA A 234 -20.44 0.65 0.50
C ALA A 234 -19.05 0.03 0.75
N PHE A 235 -18.99 -1.15 1.38
CA PHE A 235 -17.76 -1.91 1.54
C PHE A 235 -17.06 -2.20 0.20
N SER A 236 -17.81 -2.67 -0.80
CA SER A 236 -17.25 -3.03 -2.10
C SER A 236 -16.65 -1.81 -2.81
N PHE A 237 -17.32 -0.66 -2.76
CA PHE A 237 -16.78 0.58 -3.32
C PHE A 237 -15.54 1.08 -2.58
N ALA A 238 -15.56 1.03 -1.25
CA ALA A 238 -14.41 1.41 -0.43
C ALA A 238 -13.19 0.52 -0.71
N TYR A 239 -13.39 -0.79 -0.80
CA TYR A 239 -12.31 -1.71 -1.10
C TYR A 239 -11.81 -1.57 -2.54
N GLN A 240 -12.72 -1.35 -3.50
CA GLN A 240 -12.36 -1.12 -4.89
C GLN A 240 -11.48 0.13 -5.04
N ILE A 241 -11.89 1.29 -4.51
CA ILE A 241 -11.08 2.52 -4.63
C ILE A 241 -9.74 2.38 -3.89
N TYR A 242 -9.71 1.66 -2.77
CA TYR A 242 -8.48 1.35 -2.05
C TYR A 242 -7.50 0.61 -2.96
N LEU A 243 -7.93 -0.47 -3.61
CA LEU A 243 -7.11 -1.23 -4.54
C LEU A 243 -6.68 -0.39 -5.75
N GLU A 244 -7.58 0.41 -6.31
CA GLU A 244 -7.25 1.30 -7.45
C GLU A 244 -6.16 2.32 -7.09
N CYS A 245 -6.26 2.93 -5.91
CA CYS A 245 -5.23 3.84 -5.40
C CYS A 245 -3.88 3.14 -5.19
N LEU A 246 -3.88 1.90 -4.66
CA LEU A 246 -2.65 1.12 -4.51
C LEU A 246 -2.02 0.73 -5.85
N VAL A 247 -2.82 0.42 -6.87
CA VAL A 247 -2.32 0.13 -8.22
C VAL A 247 -1.58 1.33 -8.79
N VAL A 248 -2.14 2.54 -8.65
CA VAL A 248 -1.46 3.77 -9.08
C VAL A 248 -0.16 3.99 -8.30
N LYS A 249 -0.13 3.71 -6.99
CA LYS A 249 1.11 3.78 -6.20
C LYS A 249 2.18 2.78 -6.69
N CYS A 250 1.80 1.54 -6.97
CA CYS A 250 2.72 0.53 -7.50
C CYS A 250 3.42 1.02 -8.79
N LEU A 251 2.67 1.65 -9.70
CA LEU A 251 3.23 2.15 -10.96
C LEU A 251 4.15 3.36 -10.76
N LYS A 252 3.83 4.25 -9.81
CA LYS A 252 4.71 5.38 -9.45
C LYS A 252 6.03 4.91 -8.85
N ASP A 253 6.00 3.86 -8.02
CA ASP A 253 7.21 3.30 -7.42
C ASP A 253 8.13 2.64 -8.47
N ASP A 254 7.56 1.98 -9.48
CA ASP A 254 8.34 1.39 -10.57
C ASP A 254 9.04 2.45 -11.44
N GLU A 255 8.41 3.62 -11.65
CA GLU A 255 9.00 4.74 -12.39
C GLU A 255 10.13 5.46 -11.62
N GLY A 256 10.10 5.41 -10.29
CA GLY A 256 11.19 5.92 -9.44
C GLY A 256 12.36 4.95 -9.25
N ALA A 257 12.21 3.68 -9.68
CA ALA A 257 13.21 2.62 -9.55
C ALA A 257 13.95 2.31 -10.88
N ALA A 258 13.55 2.92 -11.99
CA ALA A 258 14.18 2.84 -13.32
C ALA A 258 15.11 4.04 -13.56
#